data_AF-D8SS69-F1
#
_entry.id   AF-D8SS69-F1
#
_cell.length_a   1.000
_cell.length_b   1.000
_cell.length_c   1.000
_cell.angle_alpha   90.00
_cell.angle_beta   90.00
_cell.angle_gamma   90.00
#
_symmetry.space_group_name_H-M   'P 1'
#
loop_
_entity.id
_entity.type
_entity.pdbx_description
1 polymer ?
#
loop_
_entity_poly.entity_id
_entity_poly.type
_entity_poly.pdbx_seq_one_letter_code
_entity_poly.pdbx_strand_id
1 'polypeptide(L)'
;SRIKAERSTYLFAAVASTVGITTLAAASVYYRFVWQMQVGEVPVLEMFGTFSLAFGAAVGMEFWARWAHKALWHASLWDMHESHHRPREGPFELNDVFAIVNAVPAIALLAYGFFNKGLFPGLCFGAGLGITVFGMAYMFVHDGLVHRRFPVGPIANVPYFQKVAAAHKLHHADLFQGVPYGLFLGPKELEEVGGSEELER
;
A
#
# COMPACT_ATOMS: atom_id res chain seq x y z
N SER A 1 -25.79 11.61 21.95
CA SER A 1 -25.81 10.14 22.10
C SER A 1 -24.38 9.61 22.11
N ARG A 2 -24.13 8.50 22.80
CA ARG A 2 -22.82 7.82 22.89
C ARG A 2 -22.20 7.55 21.49
N ILE A 3 -23.03 7.16 20.54
CA ILE A 3 -22.67 6.93 19.12
C ILE A 3 -22.07 8.18 18.44
N LYS A 4 -22.59 9.39 18.75
CA LYS A 4 -22.10 10.64 18.17
C LYS A 4 -20.74 11.03 18.74
N ALA A 5 -20.51 10.75 20.03
CA ALA A 5 -19.23 10.95 20.69
C ALA A 5 -18.18 9.96 20.16
N GLU A 6 -18.51 8.66 20.05
CA GLU A 6 -17.65 7.64 19.47
C GLU A 6 -17.23 8.00 18.03
N ARG A 7 -18.17 8.38 17.15
CA ARG A 7 -17.84 8.85 15.80
C ARG A 7 -16.91 10.07 15.78
N SER A 8 -17.10 11.01 16.71
CA SER A 8 -16.25 12.20 16.82
C SER A 8 -14.83 11.83 17.26
N THR A 9 -14.70 10.90 18.21
CA THR A 9 -13.39 10.39 18.66
C THR A 9 -12.68 9.64 17.54
N TYR A 10 -13.38 8.79 16.78
CA TYR A 10 -12.82 8.12 15.61
C TYR A 10 -12.37 9.10 14.53
N LEU A 11 -13.19 10.10 14.21
CA LEU A 11 -12.83 11.11 13.23
C LEU A 11 -11.60 11.91 13.69
N PHE A 12 -11.57 12.33 14.95
CA PHE A 12 -10.42 13.03 15.52
C PHE A 12 -9.15 12.17 15.47
N ALA A 13 -9.23 10.91 15.87
CA ALA A 13 -8.10 9.99 15.82
C ALA A 13 -7.60 9.80 14.38
N ALA A 14 -8.51 9.57 13.42
CA ALA A 14 -8.15 9.41 12.01
C ALA A 14 -7.49 10.67 11.42
N VAL A 15 -8.03 11.86 11.73
CA VAL A 15 -7.44 13.13 11.29
C VAL A 15 -6.08 13.35 11.95
N ALA A 16 -5.96 13.15 13.26
CA ALA A 16 -4.72 13.31 14.00
C ALA A 16 -3.63 12.33 13.51
N SER A 17 -3.98 11.08 13.26
CA SER A 17 -3.05 10.08 12.70
C SER A 17 -2.65 10.43 11.26
N THR A 18 -3.58 10.85 10.42
CA THR A 18 -3.27 11.23 9.03
C THR A 18 -2.36 12.44 9.00
N VAL A 19 -2.70 13.51 9.73
CA VAL A 19 -1.87 14.71 9.85
C VAL A 19 -0.51 14.34 10.44
N GLY A 20 -0.47 13.57 11.53
CA GLY A 20 0.76 13.15 12.18
C GLY A 20 1.69 12.37 11.24
N ILE A 21 1.18 11.37 10.52
CA ILE A 21 1.95 10.55 9.58
C ILE A 21 2.41 11.39 8.38
N THR A 22 1.52 12.19 7.79
CA THR A 22 1.86 13.06 6.65
C THR A 22 2.90 14.11 7.05
N THR A 23 2.74 14.75 8.21
CA THR A 23 3.71 15.71 8.75
C THR A 23 5.04 15.03 9.04
N LEU A 24 5.05 13.85 9.66
CA LEU A 24 6.29 13.12 9.93
C LEU A 24 7.00 12.72 8.63
N ALA A 25 6.27 12.26 7.62
CA ALA A 25 6.83 11.90 6.32
C ALA A 25 7.42 13.14 5.62
N ALA A 26 6.66 14.23 5.55
CA ALA A 26 7.11 15.49 4.95
C ALA A 26 8.33 16.07 5.69
N ALA A 27 8.29 16.06 7.03
CA ALA A 27 9.40 16.49 7.87
C ALA A 27 10.63 15.59 7.67
N SER A 28 10.47 14.27 7.58
CA SER A 28 11.59 13.34 7.37
C SER A 28 12.28 13.58 6.03
N VAL A 29 11.49 13.78 4.96
CA VAL A 29 12.01 14.15 3.64
C VAL A 29 12.72 15.51 3.70
N TYR A 30 12.09 16.51 4.32
CA TYR A 30 12.65 17.85 4.47
C TYR A 30 13.96 17.85 5.25
N TYR A 31 13.98 17.27 6.45
CA TYR A 31 15.16 17.20 7.31
C TYR A 31 16.29 16.42 6.66
N ARG A 32 15.99 15.35 5.93
CA ARG A 32 16.99 14.61 5.15
C ARG A 32 17.69 15.55 4.16
N PHE A 33 16.94 16.26 3.33
CA PHE A 33 17.54 17.14 2.32
C PHE A 33 18.22 18.36 2.93
N VAL A 34 17.68 18.95 4.01
CA VAL A 34 18.34 20.03 4.75
C VAL A 34 19.68 19.57 5.32
N TRP A 35 19.71 18.40 5.95
CA TRP A 35 20.93 17.82 6.51
C TRP A 35 22.00 17.53 5.44
N GLN A 36 21.59 17.22 4.21
CA GLN A 36 22.48 17.04 3.08
C GLN A 36 23.04 18.35 2.55
N MET A 37 22.21 19.39 2.47
CA MET A 37 22.60 20.72 1.99
C MET A 37 23.49 21.48 2.98
N GLN A 38 23.77 20.95 4.18
CA GLN A 38 24.73 21.53 5.14
C GLN A 38 26.15 21.69 4.57
N VAL A 39 26.47 21.01 3.47
CA VAL A 39 27.77 21.09 2.78
C VAL A 39 27.80 22.18 1.69
N GLY A 40 26.70 22.95 1.51
CA GLY A 40 26.65 24.11 0.61
C GLY A 40 26.33 23.80 -0.86
N GLU A 41 26.27 22.52 -1.25
CA GLU A 41 25.89 22.08 -2.60
C GLU A 41 24.55 21.33 -2.59
N VAL A 42 23.73 21.55 -3.62
CA VAL A 42 22.48 20.80 -3.82
C VAL A 42 22.83 19.44 -4.44
N PRO A 43 22.52 18.30 -3.80
CA PRO A 43 22.90 16.99 -4.29
C PRO A 43 21.94 16.49 -5.38
N VAL A 44 21.94 17.14 -6.55
CA VAL A 44 20.96 16.92 -7.64
C VAL A 44 20.83 15.46 -8.04
N LEU A 45 21.95 14.76 -8.22
CA LEU A 45 21.93 13.34 -8.61
C LEU A 45 21.27 12.45 -7.55
N GLU A 46 21.54 12.70 -6.27
CA GLU A 46 20.91 11.96 -5.18
C GLU A 46 19.42 12.28 -5.10
N MET A 47 19.02 13.55 -5.18
CA MET A 47 17.62 13.96 -5.17
C MET A 47 16.84 13.28 -6.29
N PHE A 48 17.35 13.38 -7.51
CA PHE A 48 16.75 12.76 -8.68
C PHE A 48 16.64 11.24 -8.49
N GLY A 49 17.74 10.57 -8.12
CA GLY A 49 17.75 9.13 -7.86
C GLY A 49 16.75 8.70 -6.78
N THR A 50 16.64 9.48 -5.70
CA THR A 50 15.70 9.24 -4.60
C THR A 50 14.25 9.27 -5.10
N PHE A 51 13.86 10.32 -5.84
CA PHE A 51 12.49 10.45 -6.35
C PHE A 51 12.18 9.42 -7.43
N SER A 52 13.12 9.17 -8.36
CA SER A 52 12.96 8.16 -9.40
C SER A 52 12.79 6.77 -8.81
N LEU A 53 13.58 6.42 -7.79
CA LEU A 53 13.50 5.11 -7.15
C LEU A 53 12.27 4.99 -6.24
N ALA A 54 11.80 6.09 -5.62
CA ALA A 54 10.53 6.09 -4.91
C ALA A 54 9.34 5.83 -5.84
N PHE A 55 9.28 6.52 -6.98
CA PHE A 55 8.24 6.27 -7.98
C PHE A 55 8.34 4.86 -8.56
N GLY A 56 9.54 4.44 -8.96
CA GLY A 56 9.80 3.12 -9.51
C GLY A 56 9.45 2.00 -8.54
N ALA A 57 9.80 2.13 -7.25
CA ALA A 57 9.45 1.16 -6.23
C ALA A 57 7.93 1.14 -5.97
N ALA A 58 7.26 2.29 -5.92
CA ALA A 58 5.80 2.33 -5.72
C ALA A 58 5.06 1.59 -6.85
N VAL A 59 5.47 1.77 -8.09
CA VAL A 59 4.91 1.05 -9.25
C VAL A 59 5.33 -0.42 -9.25
N GLY A 60 6.62 -0.70 -9.00
CA GLY A 60 7.17 -2.05 -8.98
C GLY A 60 6.53 -2.96 -7.93
N MET A 61 6.11 -2.38 -6.81
CA MET A 61 5.43 -3.12 -5.74
C MET A 61 4.09 -3.72 -6.19
N GLU A 62 3.38 -3.12 -7.14
CA GLU A 62 2.15 -3.74 -7.71
C GLU A 62 2.49 -5.05 -8.43
N PHE A 63 3.56 -5.07 -9.22
CA PHE A 63 4.01 -6.27 -9.92
C PHE A 63 4.55 -7.33 -8.95
N TRP A 64 5.30 -6.90 -7.94
CA TRP A 64 5.77 -7.77 -6.87
C TRP A 64 4.59 -8.39 -6.10
N ALA A 65 3.65 -7.58 -5.64
CA ALA A 65 2.48 -8.04 -4.89
C ALA A 65 1.63 -9.00 -5.71
N ARG A 66 1.36 -8.67 -6.99
CA ARG A 66 0.66 -9.57 -7.92
C ARG A 66 1.36 -10.92 -8.06
N TRP A 67 2.68 -10.92 -8.28
CA TRP A 67 3.45 -12.15 -8.39
C TRP A 67 3.45 -12.95 -7.09
N ALA A 68 3.70 -12.29 -5.94
CA ALA A 68 3.73 -12.93 -4.64
C ALA A 68 2.36 -13.51 -4.27
N HIS A 69 1.28 -12.78 -4.57
CA HIS A 69 -0.09 -13.22 -4.34
C HIS A 69 -0.36 -14.52 -5.10
N LYS A 70 -0.05 -14.57 -6.39
CA LYS A 70 -0.23 -15.79 -7.20
C LYS A 70 0.71 -16.93 -6.82
N ALA A 71 2.01 -16.66 -6.76
CA ALA A 71 3.05 -17.69 -6.70
C ALA A 71 3.40 -18.13 -5.28
N LEU A 72 3.08 -17.32 -4.26
CA LEU A 72 3.38 -17.61 -2.87
C LEU A 72 2.08 -17.74 -2.05
N TRP A 73 1.22 -16.72 -2.05
CA TRP A 73 0.05 -16.67 -1.15
C TRP A 73 -1.03 -17.67 -1.55
N HIS A 74 -1.26 -17.90 -2.84
CA HIS A 74 -2.12 -18.99 -3.37
C HIS A 74 -1.38 -20.31 -3.56
N ALA A 75 -0.20 -20.46 -2.97
CA ALA A 75 0.60 -21.68 -3.05
C ALA A 75 1.17 -22.06 -1.67
N SER A 76 2.47 -21.87 -1.45
CA SER A 76 3.15 -22.30 -0.23
C SER A 76 2.75 -21.54 1.04
N LEU A 77 2.10 -20.37 0.91
CA LEU A 77 1.66 -19.53 2.02
C LEU A 77 0.12 -19.46 2.14
N TRP A 78 -0.60 -20.42 1.54
CA TRP A 78 -2.06 -20.47 1.57
C TRP A 78 -2.62 -20.52 2.99
N ASP A 79 -2.03 -21.29 3.91
CA ASP A 79 -2.52 -21.38 5.29
C ASP A 79 -2.59 -20.02 5.99
N MET A 80 -1.75 -19.06 5.59
CA MET A 80 -1.80 -17.68 6.07
C MET A 80 -2.85 -16.85 5.31
N HIS A 81 -2.86 -16.98 3.99
CA HIS A 81 -3.73 -16.20 3.11
C HIS A 81 -5.21 -16.64 3.16
N GLU A 82 -5.48 -17.89 3.51
CA GLU A 82 -6.83 -18.44 3.60
C GLU A 82 -7.69 -17.68 4.63
N SER A 83 -7.08 -17.19 5.70
CA SER A 83 -7.75 -16.32 6.69
C SER A 83 -8.37 -15.07 6.07
N HIS A 84 -7.86 -14.65 4.90
CA HIS A 84 -8.33 -13.51 4.14
C HIS A 84 -9.50 -13.84 3.20
N HIS A 85 -9.56 -15.08 2.69
CA HIS A 85 -10.63 -15.57 1.82
C HIS A 85 -11.89 -15.99 2.59
N ARG A 86 -11.76 -16.21 3.90
CA ARG A 86 -12.86 -16.61 4.78
C ARG A 86 -13.53 -15.39 5.44
N PRO A 87 -14.79 -15.50 5.87
CA PRO A 87 -15.43 -14.46 6.66
C PRO A 87 -14.61 -14.11 7.91
N ARG A 88 -14.35 -12.81 8.09
CA ARG A 88 -13.51 -12.30 9.18
C ARG A 88 -14.20 -12.38 10.55
N GLU A 89 -13.51 -12.93 11.54
CA GLU A 89 -14.01 -13.08 12.93
C GLU A 89 -13.51 -12.00 13.92
N GLY A 90 -12.75 -11.00 13.46
CA GLY A 90 -12.15 -9.99 14.34
C GLY A 90 -11.44 -8.85 13.62
N PRO A 91 -10.68 -8.01 14.35
CA PRO A 91 -9.94 -6.89 13.77
C PRO A 91 -8.72 -7.32 12.93
N PHE A 92 -8.13 -8.48 13.22
CA PHE A 92 -6.91 -8.99 12.61
C PHE A 92 -7.14 -10.34 11.90
N GLU A 93 -6.32 -10.60 10.90
CA GLU A 93 -6.22 -11.88 10.15
C GLU A 93 -4.76 -12.35 10.13
N LEU A 94 -4.53 -13.66 10.00
CA LEU A 94 -3.17 -14.20 9.84
C LEU A 94 -2.49 -13.63 8.58
N ASN A 95 -3.28 -13.30 7.56
CA ASN A 95 -2.87 -12.62 6.35
C ASN A 95 -2.18 -11.25 6.60
N ASP A 96 -2.47 -10.58 7.73
CA ASP A 96 -1.85 -9.29 8.06
C ASP A 96 -0.32 -9.40 8.23
N VAL A 97 0.21 -10.61 8.43
CA VAL A 97 1.66 -10.89 8.41
C VAL A 97 2.32 -10.43 7.11
N PHE A 98 1.66 -10.53 5.96
CA PHE A 98 2.27 -10.08 4.70
C PHE A 98 2.49 -8.56 4.67
N ALA A 99 1.61 -7.78 5.30
CA ALA A 99 1.81 -6.34 5.44
C ALA A 99 3.06 -6.06 6.31
N ILE A 100 3.23 -6.80 7.42
CA ILE A 100 4.40 -6.68 8.31
C ILE A 100 5.68 -7.07 7.57
N VAL A 101 5.68 -8.20 6.84
CA VAL A 101 6.83 -8.69 6.08
C VAL A 101 7.30 -7.66 5.04
N ASN A 102 6.39 -6.92 4.40
CA ASN A 102 6.75 -5.85 3.47
C ASN A 102 7.10 -4.52 4.17
N ALA A 103 6.55 -4.26 5.36
CA ALA A 103 6.84 -3.05 6.13
C ALA A 103 8.27 -3.05 6.72
N VAL A 104 8.76 -4.21 7.19
CA VAL A 104 10.11 -4.36 7.75
C VAL A 104 11.22 -3.87 6.80
N PRO A 105 11.32 -4.33 5.54
CA PRO A 105 12.34 -3.85 4.61
C PRO A 105 12.14 -2.37 4.26
N ALA A 106 10.90 -1.88 4.16
CA ALA A 106 10.64 -0.46 3.92
C ALA A 106 11.19 0.42 5.05
N ILE A 107 10.93 0.05 6.31
CA ILE A 107 11.43 0.75 7.50
C ILE A 107 12.96 0.69 7.56
N ALA A 108 13.56 -0.48 7.29
CA ALA A 108 15.01 -0.64 7.29
C ALA A 108 15.69 0.26 6.23
N LEU A 109 15.12 0.31 5.02
CA LEU A 109 15.60 1.16 3.93
C LEU A 109 15.45 2.65 4.24
N LEU A 110 14.29 3.06 4.79
CA LEU A 110 14.05 4.44 5.24
C LEU A 110 15.02 4.84 6.35
N ALA A 111 15.21 4.00 7.36
CA ALA A 111 16.11 4.26 8.48
C ALA A 111 17.58 4.36 8.01
N TYR A 112 18.05 3.38 7.24
CA TYR A 112 19.40 3.41 6.69
C TYR A 112 19.61 4.64 5.81
N GLY A 113 18.65 4.93 4.94
CA GLY A 113 18.67 6.13 4.13
C GLY A 113 18.79 7.37 5.00
N PHE A 114 17.85 7.59 5.92
CA PHE A 114 17.75 8.78 6.76
C PHE A 114 19.04 9.07 7.55
N PHE A 115 19.66 8.05 8.16
CA PHE A 115 20.84 8.24 9.01
C PHE A 115 22.18 8.31 8.26
N ASN A 116 22.19 8.13 6.94
CA ASN A 116 23.42 8.13 6.14
C ASN A 116 23.39 9.14 4.98
N LYS A 117 24.55 9.72 4.64
CA LYS A 117 24.72 10.66 3.52
C LYS A 117 25.21 9.96 2.26
N GLY A 118 24.86 10.53 1.11
CA GLY A 118 25.37 10.14 -0.18
C GLY A 118 24.36 9.39 -1.03
N LEU A 119 24.75 9.17 -2.29
CA LEU A 119 23.87 8.65 -3.33
C LEU A 119 23.20 7.33 -2.93
N PHE A 120 23.97 6.35 -2.46
CA PHE A 120 23.42 5.02 -2.12
C PHE A 120 22.39 5.07 -0.98
N PRO A 121 22.66 5.72 0.18
CA PRO A 121 21.63 5.99 1.17
C PRO A 121 20.39 6.73 0.62
N GLY A 122 20.56 7.69 -0.29
CA GLY A 122 19.44 8.39 -0.93
C GLY A 122 18.56 7.45 -1.75
N LEU A 123 19.19 6.56 -2.52
CA LEU A 123 18.49 5.49 -3.24
C LEU A 123 17.74 4.56 -2.26
N CYS A 124 18.37 4.11 -1.19
CA CYS A 124 17.70 3.30 -0.15
C CYS A 124 16.49 4.03 0.42
N PHE A 125 16.63 5.31 0.76
CA PHE A 125 15.53 6.14 1.26
C PHE A 125 14.38 6.21 0.24
N GLY A 126 14.71 6.45 -1.04
CA GLY A 126 13.75 6.46 -2.14
C GLY A 126 12.98 5.15 -2.26
N ALA A 127 13.70 4.02 -2.30
CA ALA A 127 13.07 2.69 -2.37
C ALA A 127 12.13 2.43 -1.18
N GLY A 128 12.58 2.70 0.05
CA GLY A 128 11.76 2.54 1.25
C GLY A 128 10.52 3.44 1.24
N LEU A 129 10.66 4.68 0.74
CA LEU A 129 9.54 5.60 0.56
C LEU A 129 8.51 5.05 -0.45
N GLY A 130 8.97 4.54 -1.60
CA GLY A 130 8.10 3.96 -2.62
C GLY A 130 7.32 2.74 -2.12
N ILE A 131 7.99 1.83 -1.41
CA ILE A 131 7.34 0.68 -0.77
C ILE A 131 6.28 1.14 0.24
N THR A 132 6.60 2.15 1.05
CA THR A 132 5.67 2.70 2.05
C THR A 132 4.46 3.36 1.39
N VAL A 133 4.65 4.12 0.32
CA VAL A 133 3.56 4.75 -0.45
C VAL A 133 2.64 3.68 -1.05
N PHE A 134 3.21 2.64 -1.66
CA PHE A 134 2.41 1.51 -2.15
C PHE A 134 1.66 0.82 -1.02
N GLY A 135 2.32 0.52 0.10
CA GLY A 135 1.70 -0.12 1.26
C GLY A 135 0.53 0.69 1.83
N MET A 136 0.65 2.02 1.90
CA MET A 136 -0.46 2.90 2.28
C MET A 136 -1.60 2.85 1.25
N ALA A 137 -1.29 2.98 -0.05
CA ALA A 137 -2.31 2.89 -1.09
C ALA A 137 -3.05 1.55 -1.06
N TYR A 138 -2.31 0.45 -0.87
CA TYR A 138 -2.83 -0.89 -0.70
C TYR A 138 -3.76 -0.95 0.51
N MET A 139 -3.31 -0.53 1.69
CA MET A 139 -4.14 -0.54 2.91
C MET A 139 -5.46 0.25 2.71
N PHE A 140 -5.42 1.46 2.14
CA PHE A 140 -6.65 2.23 1.93
C PHE A 140 -7.58 1.59 0.91
N VAL A 141 -7.07 1.06 -0.19
CA VAL A 141 -7.93 0.48 -1.25
C VAL A 141 -8.36 -0.93 -0.88
N HIS A 142 -7.42 -1.82 -0.58
CA HIS A 142 -7.70 -3.20 -0.20
C HIS A 142 -8.44 -3.31 1.13
N ASP A 143 -7.80 -2.99 2.25
CA ASP A 143 -8.36 -3.17 3.59
C ASP A 143 -9.51 -2.21 3.86
N GLY A 144 -9.35 -0.94 3.47
CA GLY A 144 -10.33 0.11 3.69
C GLY A 144 -11.53 0.01 2.75
N LEU A 145 -11.32 0.04 1.44
CA LEU A 145 -12.42 0.09 0.46
C LEU A 145 -13.00 -1.29 0.16
N VAL A 146 -12.17 -2.28 -0.16
CA VAL A 146 -12.65 -3.61 -0.56
C VAL A 146 -13.21 -4.37 0.65
N HIS A 147 -12.40 -4.49 1.71
CA HIS A 147 -12.73 -5.26 2.91
C HIS A 147 -13.47 -4.47 3.98
N ARG A 148 -13.67 -3.16 3.78
CA ARG A 148 -14.44 -2.29 4.68
C ARG A 148 -13.96 -2.33 6.13
N ARG A 149 -12.65 -2.53 6.35
CA ARG A 149 -12.06 -2.57 7.70
C ARG A 149 -12.12 -1.19 8.38
N PHE A 150 -12.07 -0.11 7.62
CA PHE A 150 -12.20 1.27 8.10
C PHE A 150 -12.72 2.20 6.98
N PRO A 151 -13.32 3.36 7.32
CA PRO A 151 -13.85 4.28 6.32
C PRO A 151 -12.72 4.97 5.51
N VAL A 152 -12.87 5.02 4.19
CA VAL A 152 -11.88 5.61 3.26
C VAL A 152 -12.31 6.95 2.65
N GLY A 153 -13.44 7.50 3.11
CA GLY A 153 -13.93 8.80 2.68
C GLY A 153 -14.18 8.89 1.17
N PRO A 154 -13.78 10.00 0.51
CA PRO A 154 -14.08 10.26 -0.91
C PRO A 154 -13.54 9.20 -1.89
N ILE A 155 -12.50 8.45 -1.51
CA ILE A 155 -11.89 7.39 -2.33
C ILE A 155 -12.93 6.33 -2.72
N ALA A 156 -13.92 6.07 -1.86
CA ALA A 156 -14.99 5.10 -2.12
C ALA A 156 -15.89 5.46 -3.31
N ASN A 157 -15.90 6.74 -3.72
CA ASN A 157 -16.74 7.23 -4.81
C ASN A 157 -15.98 7.37 -6.14
N VAL A 158 -14.69 7.04 -6.18
CA VAL A 158 -13.90 7.12 -7.41
C VAL A 158 -14.21 5.89 -8.28
N PRO A 159 -14.70 6.07 -9.53
CA PRO A 159 -15.16 4.95 -10.36
C PRO A 159 -14.11 3.87 -10.57
N TYR A 160 -12.84 4.26 -10.76
CA TYR A 160 -11.75 3.30 -10.93
C TYR A 160 -11.55 2.42 -9.68
N PHE A 161 -11.59 2.99 -8.47
CA PHE A 161 -11.43 2.19 -7.24
C PHE A 161 -12.65 1.31 -6.94
N GLN A 162 -13.84 1.70 -7.41
CA GLN A 162 -15.02 0.82 -7.38
C GLN A 162 -14.82 -0.40 -8.29
N LYS A 163 -14.27 -0.21 -9.50
CA LYS A 163 -13.89 -1.32 -10.38
C LYS A 163 -12.82 -2.22 -9.75
N VAL A 164 -11.78 -1.64 -9.13
CA VAL A 164 -10.77 -2.42 -8.39
C VAL A 164 -11.42 -3.25 -7.28
N ALA A 165 -12.34 -2.67 -6.52
CA ALA A 165 -13.05 -3.37 -5.47
C ALA A 165 -13.96 -4.50 -6.00
N ALA A 166 -14.62 -4.29 -7.14
CA ALA A 166 -15.40 -5.33 -7.80
C ALA A 166 -14.48 -6.48 -8.28
N ALA A 167 -13.38 -6.15 -8.97
CA ALA A 167 -12.40 -7.10 -9.45
C ALA A 167 -11.85 -7.98 -8.32
N HIS A 168 -11.50 -7.38 -7.18
CA HIS A 168 -11.00 -8.12 -6.03
C HIS A 168 -12.07 -9.01 -5.37
N LYS A 169 -13.37 -8.63 -5.41
CA LYS A 169 -14.44 -9.53 -4.93
C LYS A 169 -14.59 -10.76 -5.81
N LEU A 170 -14.40 -10.63 -7.12
CA LEU A 170 -14.43 -11.77 -8.04
C LEU A 170 -13.28 -12.75 -7.75
N HIS A 171 -12.12 -12.23 -7.35
CA HIS A 171 -11.02 -13.06 -6.84
C HIS A 171 -11.42 -13.87 -5.59
N HIS A 172 -12.02 -13.22 -4.59
CA HIS A 172 -12.49 -13.91 -3.37
C HIS A 172 -13.62 -14.92 -3.63
N ALA A 173 -14.38 -14.72 -4.71
CA ALA A 173 -15.38 -15.68 -5.16
C ALA A 173 -14.77 -16.87 -5.93
N ASP A 174 -13.44 -16.93 -6.06
CA ASP A 174 -12.68 -17.94 -6.81
C ASP A 174 -13.16 -18.10 -8.27
N LEU A 175 -13.58 -16.99 -8.88
CA LEU A 175 -13.93 -16.95 -10.30
C LEU A 175 -12.67 -16.85 -11.16
N PHE A 176 -12.77 -17.25 -12.42
CA PHE A 176 -11.69 -17.12 -13.40
C PHE A 176 -10.35 -17.77 -12.95
N GLN A 177 -10.41 -18.91 -12.26
CA GLN A 177 -9.22 -19.61 -11.73
C GLN A 177 -8.41 -18.73 -10.76
N GLY A 178 -9.11 -18.02 -9.88
CA GLY A 178 -8.53 -17.12 -8.89
C GLY A 178 -7.96 -15.81 -9.46
N VAL A 179 -8.25 -15.45 -10.72
CA VAL A 179 -7.87 -14.14 -11.28
C VAL A 179 -8.90 -13.09 -10.82
N PRO A 180 -8.49 -11.86 -10.43
CA PRO A 180 -7.13 -11.29 -10.49
C PRO A 180 -6.26 -11.48 -9.25
N TYR A 181 -4.94 -11.38 -9.42
CA TYR A 181 -3.97 -11.42 -8.32
C TYR A 181 -3.38 -10.03 -7.97
N GLY A 182 -3.40 -9.08 -8.90
CA GLY A 182 -3.05 -7.68 -8.67
C GLY A 182 -4.21 -6.91 -8.05
N LEU A 183 -3.89 -5.84 -7.33
CA LEU A 183 -4.92 -4.96 -6.78
C LEU A 183 -5.33 -3.92 -7.82
N PHE A 184 -4.41 -3.06 -8.22
CA PHE A 184 -4.67 -1.97 -9.18
C PHE A 184 -4.71 -2.49 -10.62
N LEU A 185 -3.93 -3.52 -10.93
CA LEU A 185 -3.99 -4.20 -12.22
C LEU A 185 -5.14 -5.21 -12.32
N GLY A 186 -5.89 -5.42 -11.24
CA GLY A 186 -6.94 -6.44 -11.18
C GLY A 186 -8.02 -6.33 -12.27
N PRO A 187 -8.58 -5.14 -12.55
CA PRO A 187 -9.51 -4.95 -13.68
C PRO A 187 -8.93 -5.40 -15.02
N LYS A 188 -7.66 -5.06 -15.30
CA LYS A 188 -6.98 -5.44 -16.54
C LYS A 188 -6.75 -6.95 -16.62
N GLU A 189 -6.35 -7.58 -15.52
CA GLU A 189 -6.18 -9.04 -15.49
C GLU A 189 -7.49 -9.79 -15.76
N LEU A 190 -8.62 -9.27 -15.28
CA LEU A 190 -9.93 -9.82 -15.60
C LEU A 190 -10.29 -9.65 -17.07
N GLU A 191 -10.04 -8.48 -17.65
CA GLU A 191 -10.23 -8.25 -19.07
C GLU A 191 -9.44 -9.25 -19.93
N GLU A 192 -8.18 -9.53 -19.55
CA GLU A 192 -7.30 -10.49 -20.25
C GLU A 192 -7.80 -11.95 -20.22
N VAL A 193 -8.62 -12.32 -19.22
CA VAL A 193 -9.21 -13.67 -19.10
C VAL A 193 -10.69 -13.72 -19.47
N GLY A 194 -11.25 -12.64 -20.06
CA GLY A 194 -12.64 -12.58 -20.51
C GLY A 194 -13.67 -12.30 -19.41
N GLY A 195 -13.24 -11.75 -18.26
CA GLY A 195 -14.10 -11.43 -17.12
C GLY A 195 -14.78 -10.06 -17.15
N SER A 196 -14.72 -9.33 -18.27
CA SER A 196 -15.22 -7.95 -18.35
C SER A 196 -16.72 -7.82 -18.07
N GLU A 197 -17.54 -8.76 -18.56
CA GLU A 197 -18.99 -8.73 -18.32
C GLU A 197 -19.33 -8.86 -16.83
N GLU A 198 -18.62 -9.72 -16.10
CA GLU A 198 -18.84 -9.92 -14.67
C GLU A 198 -18.30 -8.74 -13.84
N LEU A 199 -17.25 -8.07 -14.32
CA LEU A 199 -16.72 -6.86 -13.70
C LEU A 199 -17.65 -5.64 -13.84
N GLU A 200 -18.46 -5.60 -14.89
CA GLU A 200 -19.39 -4.50 -15.19
C GLU A 200 -20.78 -4.67 -14.57
N ARG A 201 -21.09 -5.85 -14.01
CA ARG A 201 -22.32 -6.13 -13.27
C ARG A 201 -22.35 -5.47 -11.88
#